data_AF-A0A359HLG1-F1
#
_entry.id   AF-A0A359HLG1-F1
#
_cell.length_a   1.000
_cell.length_b   1.000
_cell.length_c   1.000
_cell.angle_alpha   90.00
_cell.angle_beta   90.00
_cell.angle_gamma   90.00
#
_symmetry.space_group_name_H-M   'P 1'
#
loop_
_entity.id
_entity.type
_entity.pdbx_description
1 polymer ?
#
loop_
_entity_poly.entity_id
_entity_poly.type
_entity_poly.pdbx_seq_one_letter_code
_entity_poly.pdbx_strand_id
1 'polypeptide(L)'
;MSDDPKIQRLRELKSQSRLGGGQARIDAQHKKGRLTARERIDMLLDKGSFREIDAFVVHRTNNFGMDKNQILSDSVVTGWGTINGRLIYIFSQDFTVFGG
;
A
#
# COMPACT_ATOMS: atom_id res chain seq x y z
N MET A 1 17.61 9.99 -19.42
CA MET A 1 16.69 8.95 -18.89
C MET A 1 15.56 8.84 -19.88
N SER A 2 15.19 7.65 -20.34
CA SER A 2 14.18 7.49 -21.39
C SER A 2 12.79 7.90 -20.89
N ASP A 3 12.14 8.80 -21.62
CA ASP A 3 10.76 9.25 -21.42
C ASP A 3 9.76 8.21 -21.99
N ASP A 4 9.89 6.95 -21.58
CA ASP A 4 8.92 5.92 -21.97
C ASP A 4 7.59 6.16 -21.22
N PRO A 5 6.47 6.39 -21.93
CA PRO A 5 5.17 6.64 -21.30
C PRO A 5 4.71 5.47 -20.40
N LYS A 6 5.12 4.23 -20.69
CA LYS A 6 4.80 3.06 -19.85
C LYS A 6 5.53 3.11 -18.50
N ILE A 7 6.78 3.57 -18.50
CA ILE A 7 7.56 3.73 -17.27
C ILE A 7 6.97 4.85 -16.42
N GLN A 8 6.55 5.95 -17.04
CA GLN A 8 5.87 7.03 -16.34
C GLN A 8 4.56 6.54 -15.71
N ARG A 9 3.73 5.82 -16.47
CA ARG A 9 2.49 5.24 -15.96
C ARG A 9 2.71 4.30 -14.77
N LEU A 10 3.75 3.46 -14.83
CA LEU A 10 4.11 2.58 -13.72
C LEU A 10 4.49 3.38 -12.46
N ARG A 11 5.24 4.48 -12.60
CA ARG A 11 5.62 5.35 -11.47
C ARG A 11 4.41 6.03 -10.85
N GLU A 12 3.45 6.47 -11.65
CA GLU A 12 2.18 7.03 -11.20
C GLU A 12 1.34 6.00 -10.42
N LEU A 13 1.21 4.78 -10.94
CA LEU A 13 0.48 3.72 -10.22
C LEU A 13 1.14 3.39 -8.87
N LYS A 14 2.47 3.39 -8.82
CA LYS A 14 3.21 3.21 -7.56
C LYS A 14 2.95 4.36 -6.59
N SER A 15 2.95 5.61 -7.03
CA SER A 15 2.67 6.74 -6.14
C SER A 15 1.22 6.71 -5.64
N GLN A 16 0.27 6.37 -6.51
CA GLN A 16 -1.15 6.22 -6.15
C GLN A 16 -1.37 5.11 -5.12
N SER A 17 -0.73 3.94 -5.30
CA SER A 17 -0.88 2.83 -4.34
C SER A 17 -0.45 3.20 -2.92
N ARG A 18 0.57 4.06 -2.79
CA ARG A 18 1.10 4.52 -1.50
C ARG A 18 0.17 5.47 -0.77
N LEU A 19 -0.75 6.13 -1.46
CA LEU A 19 -1.73 7.03 -0.84
C LEU A 19 -2.85 6.27 -0.12
N GLY A 20 -3.05 4.98 -0.39
CA GLY A 20 -4.09 4.16 0.24
C GLY A 20 -5.47 4.85 0.16
N GLY A 21 -6.11 5.04 1.30
CA GLY A 21 -7.40 5.73 1.42
C GLY A 21 -7.38 7.25 1.22
N GLY A 22 -6.23 7.83 0.85
CA GLY A 22 -6.02 9.25 0.60
C GLY A 22 -5.44 10.02 1.79
N GLN A 23 -4.84 11.18 1.50
CA GLN A 23 -4.10 11.98 2.48
C GLN A 23 -4.91 12.32 3.74
N ALA A 24 -6.19 12.69 3.58
CA ALA A 24 -7.04 13.03 4.72
C ALA A 24 -7.22 11.87 5.72
N ARG A 25 -7.26 10.61 5.24
CA ARG A 25 -7.37 9.43 6.09
C ARG A 25 -6.03 9.04 6.71
N ILE A 26 -4.92 9.25 6.00
CA ILE A 26 -3.56 9.12 6.54
C ILE A 26 -3.38 10.09 7.71
N ASP A 27 -3.68 11.37 7.50
CA ASP A 27 -3.58 12.41 8.54
C ASP A 27 -4.45 12.06 9.76
N ALA A 28 -5.64 11.50 9.54
CA ALA A 28 -6.51 11.05 10.62
C ALA A 28 -5.93 9.86 11.42
N GLN A 29 -5.19 8.94 10.79
CA GLN A 29 -4.46 7.88 11.49
C GLN A 29 -3.33 8.46 12.33
N HIS A 30 -2.54 9.36 11.74
CA HIS A 30 -1.43 10.01 12.45
C HIS A 30 -1.91 10.85 13.64
N LYS A 31 -3.03 11.58 13.50
CA LYS A 31 -3.67 12.31 14.62
C LYS A 31 -4.10 11.40 15.76
N LYS A 32 -4.38 10.12 15.50
CA LYS A 32 -4.69 9.10 16.51
C LYS A 32 -3.44 8.43 17.09
N GLY A 33 -2.24 8.88 16.72
CA GLY A 33 -0.97 8.27 17.12
C GLY A 33 -0.71 6.91 16.48
N ARG A 34 -1.35 6.62 15.33
CA ARG A 34 -1.21 5.34 14.62
C ARG A 34 -0.45 5.54 13.32
N LEU A 35 0.48 4.63 13.04
CA LEU A 35 1.15 4.52 11.75
C LEU A 35 0.21 3.91 10.70
N THR A 36 0.43 4.23 9.42
CA THR A 36 -0.14 3.56 8.25
C THR A 36 0.41 2.13 8.10
N ALA A 37 -0.20 1.32 7.23
CA ALA A 37 0.26 -0.04 6.97
C ALA A 37 1.72 -0.09 6.48
N ARG A 38 2.08 0.79 5.53
CA ARG A 38 3.44 0.83 4.96
C ARG A 38 4.47 1.35 5.96
N GLU A 39 4.13 2.34 6.76
CA GLU A 39 5.01 2.84 7.83
C GLU A 39 5.33 1.77 8.88
N ARG A 40 4.36 0.91 9.22
CA ARG A 40 4.59 -0.21 10.15
C ARG A 40 5.56 -1.23 9.56
N ILE A 41 5.41 -1.55 8.27
CA ILE A 41 6.31 -2.47 7.56
C ILE A 41 7.73 -1.87 7.50
N ASP A 42 7.85 -0.61 7.12
CA ASP A 42 9.14 0.10 7.04
C ASP A 42 9.83 0.21 8.41
N MET A 43 9.06 0.30 9.50
CA MET A 43 9.59 0.29 10.87
C MET A 43 10.06 -1.10 11.34
N LEU A 44 9.37 -2.16 10.92
CA LEU A 44 9.63 -3.53 11.39
C LEU A 44 10.78 -4.21 10.62
N LEU A 45 10.85 -3.99 9.31
CA LEU A 45 11.81 -4.69 8.44
C LEU A 45 13.15 -3.97 8.36
N ASP A 46 14.19 -4.73 8.04
CA ASP A 46 15.51 -4.16 7.77
C ASP A 46 15.40 -3.17 6.59
N LYS A 47 16.05 -2.01 6.71
CA LYS A 47 15.94 -0.91 5.75
C LYS A 47 16.24 -1.36 4.31
N GLY A 48 15.28 -1.15 3.41
CA GLY A 48 15.42 -1.47 1.99
C GLY A 48 15.23 -2.96 1.63
N SER A 49 14.92 -3.82 2.61
CA SER A 49 14.67 -5.25 2.37
C SER A 49 13.27 -5.52 1.80
N PHE A 50 12.30 -4.65 2.06
CA PHE A 50 10.91 -4.90 1.70
C PHE A 50 10.70 -4.98 0.18
N ARG A 51 9.97 -6.02 -0.24
CA ARG A 51 9.52 -6.28 -1.60
C ARG A 51 8.02 -6.52 -1.55
N GLU A 52 7.28 -5.50 -1.99
CA GLU A 52 5.82 -5.51 -2.06
C GLU A 52 5.34 -6.33 -3.26
N ILE A 53 4.29 -7.12 -3.05
CA ILE A 53 3.54 -7.80 -4.11
C ILE A 53 2.11 -7.27 -4.16
N ASP A 54 1.48 -7.46 -5.32
CA ASP A 54 0.06 -7.16 -5.51
C ASP A 54 -0.35 -5.70 -5.20
N ALA A 55 0.63 -4.77 -5.23
CA ALA A 55 0.43 -3.35 -4.95
C ALA A 55 -0.65 -2.68 -5.83
N PHE A 56 -0.94 -3.26 -7.01
CA PHE A 56 -1.92 -2.74 -7.97
C PHE A 56 -3.23 -3.53 -8.02
N VAL A 57 -3.42 -4.52 -7.14
CA VAL A 57 -4.68 -5.26 -7.05
C VAL A 57 -5.80 -4.35 -6.56
N VAL A 58 -6.99 -4.59 -7.11
CA VAL A 58 -8.26 -3.95 -6.72
C VAL A 58 -9.32 -5.04 -6.61
N HIS A 59 -10.34 -4.81 -5.79
CA HIS A 59 -11.50 -5.70 -5.76
C HIS A 59 -12.20 -5.79 -7.13
N ARG A 60 -12.97 -6.85 -7.33
CA ARG A 60 -13.78 -7.07 -8.55
C ARG A 60 -15.29 -6.95 -8.31
N THR A 61 -15.69 -6.49 -7.13
CA THR A 61 -17.11 -6.35 -6.77
C THR A 61 -17.74 -5.13 -7.46
N ASN A 62 -18.95 -5.33 -8.00
CA ASN A 62 -19.76 -4.27 -8.60
C ASN A 62 -20.99 -3.94 -7.74
N ASN A 63 -21.16 -4.62 -6.61
CA ASN A 63 -22.31 -4.43 -5.74
C ASN A 63 -22.24 -3.06 -5.05
N PHE A 64 -23.40 -2.45 -4.82
CA PHE A 64 -23.54 -1.23 -4.03
C PHE A 64 -22.69 -0.03 -4.50
N GLY A 65 -22.37 0.05 -5.79
CA GLY A 65 -21.59 1.17 -6.36
C GLY A 65 -20.09 1.09 -6.09
N MET A 66 -19.58 -0.06 -5.64
CA MET A 66 -18.15 -0.28 -5.38
C MET A 66 -17.30 -0.21 -6.65
N ASP A 67 -17.87 -0.44 -7.83
CA ASP A 67 -17.21 -0.28 -9.14
C ASP A 67 -16.60 1.13 -9.32
N LYS A 68 -17.17 2.14 -8.66
CA LYS A 68 -16.70 3.54 -8.70
C LYS A 68 -15.61 3.87 -7.70
N ASN A 69 -15.29 2.96 -6.79
CA ASN A 69 -14.36 3.21 -5.69
C ASN A 69 -13.26 2.15 -5.63
N GLN A 70 -12.41 2.11 -6.66
CA GLN A 70 -11.29 1.18 -6.72
C GLN A 70 -10.04 1.80 -6.10
N ILE A 71 -9.56 1.18 -5.03
CA ILE A 71 -8.34 1.60 -4.33
C ILE A 71 -7.29 0.50 -4.49
N LEU A 72 -6.10 0.88 -4.93
CA LEU A 72 -4.97 -0.03 -5.16
C LEU A 72 -4.54 -0.70 -3.83
N SER A 73 -4.02 -1.92 -3.93
CA SER A 73 -3.64 -2.81 -2.80
C SER A 73 -4.81 -3.38 -2.01
N ASP A 74 -6.07 -3.08 -2.36
CA ASP A 74 -7.29 -3.67 -1.78
C ASP A 74 -7.31 -3.78 -0.25
N SER A 75 -6.88 -2.71 0.43
CA SER A 75 -6.83 -2.59 1.91
C SER A 75 -5.76 -3.40 2.62
N VAL A 76 -4.88 -4.12 1.91
CA VAL A 76 -3.79 -4.88 2.53
C VAL A 76 -2.48 -4.74 1.77
N VAL A 77 -1.42 -4.39 2.49
CA VAL A 77 -0.06 -4.37 1.94
C VAL A 77 0.58 -5.72 2.22
N THR A 78 1.05 -6.41 1.19
CA THR A 78 1.64 -7.76 1.30
C THR A 78 3.03 -7.80 0.66
N GLY A 79 3.88 -8.71 1.15
CA GLY A 79 5.22 -8.87 0.59
C GLY A 79 6.15 -9.70 1.46
N TRP A 80 7.44 -9.54 1.20
CA TRP A 80 8.51 -10.15 1.99
C TRP A 80 9.65 -9.17 2.24
N GLY A 81 10.50 -9.50 3.20
CA GLY A 81 11.72 -8.74 3.50
C GLY A 81 12.56 -9.49 4.53
N THR A 82 13.37 -8.77 5.28
CA THR A 82 14.22 -9.37 6.31
C THR A 82 14.05 -8.70 7.66
N ILE A 83 14.23 -9.49 8.74
CA ILE A 83 14.40 -8.99 10.11
C ILE A 83 15.70 -9.60 10.64
N ASN A 84 16.67 -8.77 11.00
CA ASN A 84 18.01 -9.22 11.39
C ASN A 84 18.62 -10.15 10.32
N GLY A 85 18.44 -9.82 9.04
CA GLY A 85 18.94 -10.58 7.89
C GLY A 85 18.19 -11.89 7.60
N ARG A 86 17.16 -12.24 8.37
CA ARG A 86 16.38 -13.47 8.18
C ARG A 86 15.13 -13.19 7.35
N LEU A 87 14.91 -13.98 6.30
CA LEU A 87 13.74 -13.86 5.42
C LEU A 87 12.44 -14.07 6.19
N ILE A 88 11.47 -13.17 5.98
CA ILE A 88 10.11 -13.26 6.50
C ILE A 88 9.11 -12.83 5.42
N TYR A 89 7.88 -13.35 5.51
CA TYR A 89 6.72 -12.89 4.76
C TYR A 89 5.79 -12.10 5.68
N ILE A 90 5.19 -11.03 5.16
CA ILE A 90 4.41 -10.09 5.96
C ILE A 90 3.19 -9.58 5.20
N PHE A 91 2.15 -9.29 5.95
CA PHE A 91 1.05 -8.44 5.51
C PHE A 91 0.72 -7.41 6.58
N SER A 92 0.20 -6.25 6.18
CA SER A 92 -0.35 -5.23 7.08
C SER A 92 -1.63 -4.66 6.47
N GLN A 93 -2.74 -4.76 7.20
CA GLN A 93 -4.00 -4.15 6.82
C GLN A 93 -3.93 -2.62 6.93
N ASP A 94 -4.51 -1.95 5.94
CA ASP A 94 -4.58 -0.50 5.82
C ASP A 94 -5.98 0.00 6.17
N PHE A 95 -6.13 0.42 7.42
CA PHE A 95 -7.37 0.99 7.95
C PHE A 95 -7.83 2.28 7.25
N THR A 96 -7.01 2.88 6.40
CA THR A 96 -7.45 4.02 5.58
C THR A 96 -8.34 3.58 4.42
N VAL A 97 -8.31 2.30 4.03
CA VAL A 97 -9.10 1.73 2.93
C VAL A 97 -10.19 0.85 3.52
N PHE A 98 -11.46 1.19 3.26
CA PHE A 98 -12.66 0.44 3.72
C PHE A 98 -12.75 0.06 5.21
N GLY A 99 -11.86 0.55 6.08
CA GLY A 99 -11.80 0.19 7.49
C GLY A 99 -10.85 -0.97 7.81
N GLY A 100 -10.04 -1.42 6.85
CA GLY A 100 -9.14 -2.57 6.98
C GLY A 100 -9.69 -3.80 6.29
#